data_AF-A0A962ILV3-F1
#
_entry.id   AF-A0A962ILV3-F1
#
_cell.length_a   1.000
_cell.length_b   1.000
_cell.length_c   1.000
_cell.angle_alpha   90.00
_cell.angle_beta   90.00
_cell.angle_gamma   90.00
#
_symmetry.space_group_name_H-M   'P 1'
#
loop_
_entity.id
_entity.type
_entity.pdbx_description
1 polymer ?
#
loop_
_entity_poly.entity_id
_entity_poly.type
_entity_poly.pdbx_seq_one_letter_code
_entity_poly.pdbx_strand_id
1 'polypeptide(L)'
;RLYSMILWGPPGCGKTTLARLVAGHGGAAFASLSAVLAGVADVRREVAAAEQRRAEGRATVLFIDEIHRFNKAQQDALLPHVESGLLTLVGATTENPSFAVNGALLSRCRVHVLKALGGAAVREALERAMADPQGLGGQSLSLTEAAAEALAEAADGDARRALSLLEAAAELAEASTIDVDVLPALLADRRRRFDKGGDAFYDQ
;
A
#
# COMPACT_ATOMS: atom_id res chain seq x y z
N ARG A 1 7.92 9.23 -20.69
CA ARG A 1 8.92 8.26 -20.17
C ARG A 1 8.77 8.21 -18.65
N LEU A 2 8.60 7.02 -18.08
CA LEU A 2 8.53 6.85 -16.62
C LEU A 2 9.92 7.06 -16.01
N TYR A 3 9.98 7.69 -14.84
CA TYR A 3 11.20 7.88 -14.07
C TYR A 3 11.12 7.07 -12.78
N SER A 4 12.25 6.53 -12.33
CA SER A 4 12.33 5.89 -11.03
C SER A 4 12.02 6.88 -9.91
N MET A 5 11.38 6.41 -8.85
CA MET A 5 10.91 7.26 -7.77
C MET A 5 10.87 6.57 -6.42
N ILE A 6 10.94 7.38 -5.36
CA ILE A 6 10.68 6.98 -3.98
C ILE A 6 9.42 7.69 -3.51
N LEU A 7 8.41 6.92 -3.12
CA LEU A 7 7.18 7.39 -2.49
C LEU A 7 7.36 7.35 -0.98
N TRP A 8 7.42 8.54 -0.37
CA TRP A 8 7.59 8.68 1.08
C TRP A 8 6.32 9.23 1.70
N GLY A 9 5.71 8.49 2.62
CA GLY A 9 4.56 8.99 3.35
C GLY A 9 4.02 7.97 4.34
N PRO A 10 3.04 8.38 5.17
CA PRO A 10 2.46 7.53 6.21
C PRO A 10 1.81 6.25 5.63
N PRO A 11 1.51 5.24 6.46
CA PRO A 11 0.71 4.10 6.02
C PRO A 11 -0.63 4.56 5.43
N GLY A 12 -1.19 3.76 4.53
CA GLY A 12 -2.52 4.05 3.96
C GLY A 12 -2.63 5.20 2.97
N CYS A 13 -1.59 5.99 2.72
CA CYS A 13 -1.65 7.14 1.81
C CYS A 13 -1.64 6.79 0.30
N GLY A 14 -1.75 5.51 -0.06
CA GLY A 14 -1.88 5.07 -1.45
C GLY A 14 -0.58 4.85 -2.23
N LYS A 15 0.58 4.68 -1.56
CA LYS A 15 1.89 4.40 -2.21
C LYS A 15 1.81 3.25 -3.25
N THR A 16 1.33 2.09 -2.83
CA THR A 16 1.20 0.90 -3.71
C THR A 16 0.22 1.15 -4.86
N THR A 17 -0.90 1.83 -4.58
CA THR A 17 -1.91 2.16 -5.58
C THR A 17 -1.34 3.08 -6.65
N LEU A 18 -0.62 4.13 -6.26
CA LEU A 18 0.08 5.03 -7.18
C LEU A 18 1.10 4.28 -8.03
N ALA A 19 1.87 3.36 -7.45
CA ALA A 19 2.83 2.56 -8.20
C ALA A 19 2.16 1.70 -9.29
N ARG A 20 1.00 1.10 -8.98
CA ARG A 20 0.20 0.34 -9.96
C ARG A 20 -0.35 1.24 -11.06
N LEU A 21 -0.86 2.43 -10.72
CA LEU A 21 -1.36 3.41 -11.70
C LEU A 21 -0.24 3.87 -12.64
N VAL A 22 0.95 4.12 -12.10
CA VAL A 22 2.14 4.49 -12.89
C VAL A 22 2.49 3.39 -13.90
N ALA A 23 2.47 2.12 -13.48
CA ALA A 23 2.73 1.00 -14.38
C ALA A 23 1.65 0.85 -15.47
N GLY A 24 0.37 0.91 -15.07
CA GLY A 24 -0.76 0.79 -15.98
C GLY A 24 -0.80 1.90 -17.04
N HIS A 25 -0.61 3.15 -16.62
CA HIS A 25 -0.57 4.30 -17.53
C HIS A 25 0.61 4.22 -18.52
N GLY A 26 1.73 3.62 -18.11
CA GLY A 26 2.89 3.40 -18.97
C GLY A 26 2.86 2.12 -19.81
N GLY A 27 1.80 1.31 -19.72
CA GLY A 27 1.73 0.00 -20.39
C GLY A 27 2.79 -1.00 -19.90
N ALA A 28 3.39 -0.76 -18.73
CA ALA A 28 4.46 -1.57 -18.18
C ALA A 28 3.91 -2.76 -17.40
N ALA A 29 4.67 -3.86 -17.35
CA ALA A 29 4.43 -4.92 -16.38
C ALA A 29 4.71 -4.40 -14.97
N PHE A 30 3.86 -4.77 -14.01
CA PHE A 30 4.05 -4.45 -12.60
C PHE A 30 4.59 -5.67 -11.86
N ALA A 31 5.80 -5.55 -11.32
CA ALA A 31 6.40 -6.52 -10.41
C ALA A 31 6.49 -5.90 -9.01
N SER A 32 6.35 -6.70 -7.96
CA SER A 32 6.41 -6.20 -6.59
C SER A 32 7.23 -7.11 -5.68
N LEU A 33 8.08 -6.49 -4.86
CA LEU A 33 8.81 -7.14 -3.77
C LEU A 33 8.49 -6.45 -2.44
N SER A 34 8.37 -7.24 -1.38
CA SER A 34 8.38 -6.72 -0.01
C SER A 34 9.81 -6.74 0.51
N ALA A 35 10.37 -5.59 0.88
CA ALA A 35 11.73 -5.53 1.38
C ALA A 35 11.93 -6.24 2.73
N VAL A 36 10.83 -6.52 3.45
CA VAL A 36 10.82 -7.28 4.70
C VAL A 36 11.11 -8.77 4.45
N LEU A 37 10.61 -9.31 3.33
CA LEU A 37 10.67 -10.73 3.03
C LEU A 37 11.72 -11.07 1.96
N ALA A 38 12.03 -10.13 1.08
CA ALA A 38 12.85 -10.38 -0.09
C ALA A 38 14.37 -10.36 0.21
N GLY A 39 15.07 -11.37 -0.30
CA GLY A 39 16.53 -11.42 -0.33
C GLY A 39 17.13 -10.96 -1.65
N VAL A 40 18.47 -11.00 -1.77
CA VAL A 40 19.18 -10.70 -3.03
C VAL A 40 18.78 -11.65 -4.16
N ALA A 41 18.44 -12.91 -3.84
CA ALA A 41 18.00 -13.89 -4.83
C ALA A 41 16.66 -13.51 -5.48
N ASP A 42 15.73 -12.93 -4.73
CA ASP A 42 14.43 -12.49 -5.26
C ASP A 42 14.60 -11.28 -6.18
N VAL A 43 15.49 -10.34 -5.82
CA VAL A 43 15.87 -9.22 -6.70
C VAL A 43 16.42 -9.73 -8.04
N ARG A 44 17.35 -10.70 -8.01
CA ARG A 44 17.91 -11.28 -9.24
C ARG A 44 16.85 -11.99 -10.09
N ARG A 45 15.88 -12.64 -9.46
CA ARG A 45 14.77 -13.30 -10.16
C ARG A 45 13.89 -12.29 -10.89
N GLU A 46 13.54 -11.19 -10.25
CA GLU A 46 12.75 -10.12 -10.88
C GLU A 46 13.52 -9.41 -12.01
N VAL A 47 14.84 -9.25 -11.86
CA VAL A 47 15.71 -8.75 -12.93
C VAL A 47 15.65 -9.68 -14.15
N ALA A 48 15.86 -10.98 -13.96
CA ALA A 48 15.80 -11.95 -15.07
C ALA A 48 14.42 -11.97 -15.74
N ALA A 49 13.34 -11.88 -14.96
CA ALA A 49 11.98 -11.78 -15.49
C ALA A 49 11.77 -10.47 -16.29
N ALA A 50 12.35 -9.35 -15.83
CA ALA A 50 12.30 -8.08 -16.54
C ALA A 50 13.07 -8.11 -17.87
N GLU A 51 14.18 -8.85 -17.95
CA GLU A 51 14.94 -9.04 -19.20
C GLU A 51 14.10 -9.76 -20.25
N GLN A 52 13.39 -10.83 -19.86
CA GLN A 52 12.48 -11.55 -20.74
C GLN A 52 11.35 -10.64 -21.26
N ARG A 53 10.68 -9.91 -20.34
CA ARG A 53 9.63 -8.95 -20.72
C ARG A 53 10.17 -7.86 -21.65
N ARG A 54 11.39 -7.38 -21.45
CA ARG A 54 12.03 -6.39 -22.31
C ARG A 54 12.30 -6.95 -23.71
N ALA A 55 12.71 -8.21 -23.83
CA ALA A 55 12.87 -8.88 -25.12
C ALA A 55 11.53 -8.99 -25.88
N GLU A 56 10.42 -9.09 -25.15
CA GLU A 56 9.05 -9.04 -25.69
C GLU A 56 8.54 -7.60 -25.93
N GLY A 57 9.40 -6.58 -25.76
CA GLY A 57 9.03 -5.17 -25.96
C GLY A 57 8.24 -4.54 -24.81
N ARG A 58 8.15 -5.20 -23.65
CA ARG A 58 7.38 -4.74 -22.49
C ARG A 58 8.27 -4.22 -21.36
N ALA A 59 8.10 -2.95 -21.01
CA ALA A 59 8.80 -2.35 -19.88
C ALA A 59 8.34 -2.94 -18.54
N THR A 60 9.19 -2.85 -17.51
CA THR A 60 8.86 -3.32 -16.15
C THR A 60 8.98 -2.19 -15.13
N VAL A 61 7.93 -2.00 -14.34
CA VAL A 61 7.96 -1.25 -13.08
C VAL A 61 8.18 -2.26 -11.95
N LEU A 62 9.29 -2.13 -11.23
CA LEU A 62 9.56 -2.88 -10.02
C LEU A 62 9.17 -2.02 -8.81
N PHE A 63 8.12 -2.42 -8.12
CA PHE A 63 7.71 -1.84 -6.85
C PHE A 63 8.41 -2.54 -5.68
N ILE A 64 8.99 -1.77 -4.77
CA ILE A 64 9.60 -2.30 -3.54
C ILE A 64 8.94 -1.62 -2.35
N ASP A 65 8.14 -2.36 -1.59
CA ASP A 65 7.52 -1.86 -0.37
C ASP A 65 8.51 -1.89 0.80
N GLU A 66 8.41 -0.91 1.70
CA GLU A 66 9.29 -0.75 2.87
C GLU A 66 10.79 -0.76 2.49
N ILE A 67 11.16 -0.08 1.39
CA ILE A 67 12.53 -0.12 0.80
C ILE A 67 13.65 0.23 1.79
N HIS A 68 13.33 0.93 2.89
CA HIS A 68 14.26 1.20 3.98
C HIS A 68 14.78 -0.06 4.69
N ARG A 69 14.12 -1.22 4.52
CA ARG A 69 14.56 -2.51 5.08
C ARG A 69 15.61 -3.22 4.23
N PHE A 70 15.80 -2.81 2.98
CA PHE A 70 16.88 -3.34 2.16
C PHE A 70 18.24 -2.84 2.66
N ASN A 71 19.16 -3.77 2.84
CA ASN A 71 20.55 -3.44 3.12
C ASN A 71 21.24 -2.84 1.89
N LYS A 72 22.43 -2.27 2.10
CA LYS A 72 23.20 -1.61 1.05
C LYS A 72 23.46 -2.52 -0.17
N ALA A 73 23.80 -3.80 0.05
CA ALA A 73 24.09 -4.73 -1.04
C ALA A 73 22.85 -5.00 -1.91
N GLN A 74 21.66 -5.11 -1.31
CA GLN A 74 20.40 -5.25 -2.03
C GLN A 74 20.07 -4.00 -2.86
N GLN A 75 20.29 -2.81 -2.29
CA GLN A 75 20.08 -1.55 -3.00
C GLN A 75 21.08 -1.37 -4.16
N ASP A 76 22.35 -1.69 -3.95
CA ASP A 76 23.39 -1.60 -4.97
C ASP A 76 23.14 -2.59 -6.12
N ALA A 77 22.55 -3.76 -5.83
CA ALA A 77 22.15 -4.73 -6.86
C ALA A 77 21.08 -4.19 -7.82
N LEU A 78 20.32 -3.14 -7.47
CA LEU A 78 19.31 -2.53 -8.35
C LEU A 78 19.92 -1.51 -9.33
N LEU A 79 21.06 -0.90 -8.99
CA LEU A 79 21.61 0.26 -9.70
C LEU A 79 21.81 0.01 -11.20
N PRO A 80 22.46 -1.08 -11.66
CA PRO A 80 22.72 -1.28 -13.09
C PRO A 80 21.41 -1.38 -13.90
N HIS A 81 20.36 -1.92 -13.28
CA HIS A 81 19.07 -2.17 -13.93
C HIS A 81 18.21 -0.90 -13.99
N VAL A 82 18.35 0.00 -13.01
CA VAL A 82 17.75 1.33 -13.05
C VAL A 82 18.45 2.21 -14.09
N GLU A 83 19.78 2.19 -14.14
CA GLU A 83 20.58 3.00 -15.08
C GLU A 83 20.35 2.61 -16.53
N SER A 84 20.33 1.31 -16.83
CA SER A 84 20.10 0.77 -18.17
C SER A 84 18.64 0.91 -18.63
N GLY A 85 17.74 1.36 -17.75
CA GLY A 85 16.30 1.44 -17.99
C GLY A 85 15.62 0.08 -18.13
N LEU A 86 16.26 -1.01 -17.71
CA LEU A 86 15.63 -2.33 -17.63
C LEU A 86 14.46 -2.29 -16.64
N LEU A 87 14.66 -1.63 -15.51
CA LEU A 87 13.66 -1.44 -14.47
C LEU A 87 13.36 0.05 -14.28
N THR A 88 12.07 0.38 -14.20
CA THR A 88 11.63 1.60 -13.53
C THR A 88 11.36 1.25 -12.07
N LEU A 89 12.17 1.75 -11.16
CA LEU A 89 12.02 1.48 -9.73
C LEU A 89 10.97 2.40 -9.09
N VAL A 90 10.05 1.83 -8.33
CA VAL A 90 9.18 2.58 -7.42
C VAL A 90 9.38 2.05 -6.00
N GLY A 91 10.20 2.73 -5.21
CA GLY A 91 10.38 2.39 -3.79
C GLY A 91 9.32 3.07 -2.94
N ALA A 92 8.76 2.37 -1.95
CA ALA A 92 7.85 2.95 -0.96
C ALA A 92 8.46 2.87 0.43
N THR A 93 8.29 3.93 1.22
CA THR A 93 8.77 3.97 2.61
C THR A 93 7.93 4.90 3.46
N THR A 94 7.82 4.59 4.74
CA THR A 94 7.32 5.47 5.81
C THR A 94 8.44 6.29 6.45
N GLU A 95 9.67 5.78 6.40
CA GLU A 95 10.87 6.43 6.92
C GLU A 95 11.46 7.44 5.93
N ASN A 96 12.19 8.43 6.44
CA ASN A 96 12.84 9.46 5.63
C ASN A 96 13.87 8.83 4.66
N PRO A 97 13.69 8.99 3.33
CA PRO A 97 14.53 8.36 2.32
C PRO A 97 16.02 8.70 2.45
N SER A 98 16.39 9.89 2.94
CA SER A 98 17.80 10.31 3.01
C SER A 98 18.65 9.46 3.96
N PHE A 99 18.00 8.76 4.91
CA PHE A 99 18.67 7.84 5.84
C PHE A 99 18.50 6.37 5.42
N ALA A 100 17.37 6.05 4.81
CA ALA A 100 16.95 4.70 4.48
C ALA A 100 17.49 4.18 3.13
N VAL A 101 17.68 5.08 2.17
CA VAL A 101 18.07 4.74 0.80
C VAL A 101 19.44 5.33 0.52
N ASN A 102 20.33 4.53 -0.07
CA ASN A 102 21.68 4.94 -0.35
C ASN A 102 21.72 6.07 -1.40
N GLY A 103 22.75 6.92 -1.33
CA GLY A 103 22.86 8.10 -2.19
C GLY A 103 22.96 7.79 -3.69
N ALA A 104 23.46 6.61 -4.05
CA ALA A 104 23.56 6.19 -5.44
C ALA A 104 22.16 5.94 -6.03
N LEU A 105 21.28 5.26 -5.30
CA LEU A 105 19.92 4.98 -5.74
C LEU A 105 19.05 6.23 -5.68
N LEU A 106 19.18 7.03 -4.62
CA LEU A 106 18.48 8.31 -4.48
C LEU A 106 18.80 9.28 -5.62
N SER A 107 20.06 9.38 -6.05
CA SER A 107 20.42 10.31 -7.15
C SER A 107 19.79 9.95 -8.50
N ARG A 108 19.24 8.72 -8.64
CA ARG A 108 18.53 8.24 -9.84
C ARG A 108 17.02 8.21 -9.68
N CYS A 109 16.51 8.59 -8.51
CA CYS A 109 15.08 8.55 -8.19
C CYS A 109 14.55 9.95 -7.85
N ARG A 110 13.31 10.23 -8.27
CA ARG A 110 12.57 11.39 -7.73
C ARG A 110 11.92 11.03 -6.41
N VAL A 111 12.09 11.86 -5.39
CA VAL A 111 11.41 11.66 -4.10
C VAL A 111 10.09 12.42 -4.11
N HIS A 112 8.99 11.70 -3.85
CA HIS A 112 7.65 12.26 -3.74
C HIS A 112 7.14 12.07 -2.32
N VAL A 113 6.83 13.19 -1.66
CA VAL A 113 6.22 13.18 -0.32
C VAL A 113 4.71 13.08 -0.46
N LEU A 114 4.14 12.02 0.09
CA LEU A 114 2.70 11.80 0.20
C LEU A 114 2.24 12.15 1.60
N LYS A 115 1.08 12.79 1.68
CA LYS A 115 0.44 13.14 2.95
C LYS A 115 -0.64 12.12 3.28
N ALA A 116 -1.02 12.04 4.55
CA ALA A 116 -2.24 11.36 4.95
C ALA A 116 -3.44 11.95 4.19
N LEU A 117 -4.47 11.14 3.97
CA LEU A 117 -5.67 11.58 3.29
C LEU A 117 -6.48 12.52 4.19
N GLY A 118 -7.10 13.54 3.61
CA GLY A 118 -8.10 14.33 4.32
C GLY A 118 -9.39 13.52 4.51
N GLY A 119 -10.19 13.88 5.51
CA GLY A 119 -11.44 13.18 5.84
C GLY A 119 -12.38 13.00 4.65
N ALA A 120 -12.53 14.03 3.80
CA ALA A 120 -13.33 13.95 2.57
C ALA A 120 -12.83 12.88 1.58
N ALA A 121 -11.51 12.73 1.41
CA ALA A 121 -10.94 11.71 0.53
C ALA A 121 -11.09 10.30 1.11
N VAL A 122 -11.04 10.16 2.44
CA VAL A 122 -11.32 8.89 3.13
C VAL A 122 -12.78 8.51 2.95
N ARG A 123 -13.71 9.45 3.15
CA ARG A 123 -15.13 9.25 2.91
C ARG A 123 -15.43 8.80 1.48
N GLU A 124 -14.85 9.48 0.50
CA GLU A 124 -15.00 9.09 -0.91
C GLU A 124 -14.46 7.67 -1.17
N ALA A 125 -13.42 7.23 -0.45
CA ALA A 125 -12.95 5.85 -0.53
C ALA A 125 -13.95 4.84 0.07
N LEU A 126 -14.58 5.19 1.20
CA LEU A 126 -15.63 4.37 1.82
C LEU A 126 -16.87 4.25 0.92
N GLU A 127 -17.34 5.38 0.37
CA GLU A 127 -18.49 5.43 -0.54
C GLU A 127 -18.24 4.61 -1.81
N ARG A 128 -17.03 4.72 -2.40
CA ARG A 128 -16.64 3.86 -3.52
C ARG A 128 -16.65 2.38 -3.14
N ALA A 129 -16.12 2.02 -1.97
CA ALA A 129 -16.11 0.63 -1.51
C ALA A 129 -17.53 0.08 -1.26
N MET A 130 -18.46 0.91 -0.81
CA MET A 130 -19.87 0.54 -0.67
C MET A 130 -20.56 0.26 -2.01
N ALA A 131 -20.15 0.94 -3.09
CA ALA A 131 -20.76 0.80 -4.41
C ALA A 131 -20.05 -0.23 -5.31
N ASP A 132 -18.76 -0.50 -5.09
CA ASP A 132 -17.96 -1.36 -5.96
C ASP A 132 -18.30 -2.85 -5.77
N PRO A 133 -18.51 -3.64 -6.84
CA PRO A 133 -18.74 -5.08 -6.75
C PRO A 133 -17.60 -5.88 -6.11
N GLN A 134 -16.35 -5.40 -6.17
CA GLN A 134 -15.19 -5.98 -5.48
C GLN A 134 -15.12 -5.52 -4.01
N GLY A 135 -15.90 -4.52 -3.63
CA GLY A 135 -16.14 -4.11 -2.25
C GLY A 135 -17.45 -4.69 -1.71
N LEU A 136 -18.30 -3.82 -1.16
CA LEU A 136 -19.59 -4.19 -0.56
C LEU A 136 -20.78 -3.98 -1.50
N GLY A 137 -20.57 -3.57 -2.76
CA GLY A 137 -21.65 -3.24 -3.70
C GLY A 137 -22.55 -4.42 -4.10
N GLY A 138 -22.11 -5.66 -3.89
CA GLY A 138 -22.94 -6.86 -4.05
C GLY A 138 -23.73 -7.23 -2.79
N GLN A 139 -23.46 -6.58 -1.67
CA GLN A 139 -24.14 -6.80 -0.41
C GLN A 139 -25.27 -5.76 -0.33
N SER A 140 -26.48 -6.18 0.06
CA SER A 140 -27.58 -5.24 0.30
C SER A 140 -27.32 -4.49 1.62
N LEU A 141 -26.23 -3.74 1.67
CA LEU A 141 -25.77 -2.95 2.81
C LEU A 141 -25.85 -1.47 2.48
N SER A 142 -26.27 -0.68 3.45
CA SER A 142 -26.19 0.78 3.41
C SER A 142 -25.24 1.28 4.49
N LEU A 143 -24.59 2.42 4.25
CA LEU A 143 -23.72 3.10 5.20
C LEU A 143 -24.32 4.46 5.50
N THR A 144 -24.62 4.75 6.77
CA THR A 144 -25.15 6.07 7.15
C THR A 144 -24.05 7.13 7.07
N GLU A 145 -24.43 8.39 6.81
CA GLU A 145 -23.48 9.51 6.79
C GLU A 145 -22.71 9.63 8.12
N ALA A 146 -23.40 9.48 9.25
CA ALA A 146 -22.77 9.53 10.57
C ALA A 146 -21.75 8.40 10.77
N ALA A 147 -22.04 7.19 10.30
CA ALA A 147 -21.08 6.09 10.33
C ALA A 147 -19.88 6.36 9.40
N ALA A 148 -20.11 6.88 8.19
CA ALA A 148 -19.04 7.22 7.26
C ALA A 148 -18.08 8.28 7.83
N GLU A 149 -18.62 9.32 8.47
CA GLU A 149 -17.83 10.35 9.17
C GLU A 149 -17.03 9.75 10.32
N ALA A 150 -17.67 8.98 11.19
CA ALA A 150 -17.00 8.38 12.34
C ALA A 150 -15.91 7.38 11.92
N LEU A 151 -16.12 6.60 10.85
CA LEU A 151 -15.11 5.71 10.27
C LEU A 151 -13.93 6.50 9.68
N ALA A 152 -14.22 7.60 8.99
CA ALA A 152 -13.19 8.47 8.41
C ALA A 152 -12.32 9.12 9.48
N GLU A 153 -12.93 9.61 10.57
CA GLU A 153 -12.21 10.12 11.74
C GLU A 153 -11.37 9.03 12.41
N ALA A 154 -11.95 7.85 12.65
CA ALA A 154 -11.26 6.72 13.27
C ALA A 154 -10.10 6.17 12.42
N ALA A 155 -10.10 6.43 11.11
CA ALA A 155 -9.05 6.04 10.19
C ALA A 155 -7.85 7.01 10.17
N ASP A 156 -8.02 8.25 10.65
CA ASP A 156 -6.96 9.27 10.74
C ASP A 156 -6.14 9.42 9.46
N GLY A 157 -6.84 9.48 8.31
CA GLY A 157 -6.22 9.66 7.00
C GLY A 157 -5.55 8.42 6.39
N ASP A 158 -5.63 7.25 7.02
CA ASP A 158 -5.20 5.96 6.47
C ASP A 158 -6.38 5.25 5.76
N ALA A 159 -6.37 5.23 4.42
CA ALA A 159 -7.42 4.56 3.65
C ALA A 159 -7.50 3.05 3.88
N ARG A 160 -6.37 2.38 4.12
CA ARG A 160 -6.37 0.93 4.39
C ARG A 160 -7.11 0.66 5.70
N ARG A 161 -6.81 1.45 6.74
CA ARG A 161 -7.51 1.39 8.02
C ARG A 161 -8.99 1.68 7.87
N ALA A 162 -9.37 2.71 7.11
CA ALA A 162 -10.77 3.05 6.84
C ALA A 162 -11.53 1.86 6.22
N LEU A 163 -10.98 1.28 5.16
CA LEU A 163 -11.59 0.15 4.46
C LEU A 163 -11.68 -1.10 5.35
N SER A 164 -10.66 -1.39 6.17
CA SER A 164 -10.74 -2.49 7.14
C SER A 164 -11.76 -2.25 8.26
N LEU A 165 -11.95 -0.99 8.68
CA LEU A 165 -13.00 -0.66 9.65
C LEU A 165 -14.39 -0.83 9.03
N LEU A 166 -14.56 -0.43 7.77
CA LEU A 166 -15.81 -0.62 7.02
C LEU A 166 -16.16 -2.11 6.87
N GLU A 167 -15.18 -2.94 6.48
CA GLU A 167 -15.36 -4.38 6.34
C GLU A 167 -15.79 -5.03 7.68
N ALA A 168 -15.09 -4.71 8.77
CA ALA A 168 -15.45 -5.23 10.09
C ALA A 168 -16.80 -4.66 10.59
N ALA A 169 -17.19 -3.45 10.20
CA ALA A 169 -18.51 -2.91 10.52
C ALA A 169 -19.63 -3.60 9.73
N ALA A 170 -19.37 -3.99 8.48
CA ALA A 170 -20.28 -4.78 7.67
C ALA A 170 -20.55 -6.16 8.29
N GLU A 171 -19.53 -6.81 8.86
CA GLU A 171 -19.67 -8.10 9.56
C GLU A 171 -20.57 -8.02 10.81
N LEU A 172 -20.67 -6.84 11.44
CA LEU A 172 -21.43 -6.61 12.68
C LEU A 172 -22.83 -6.02 12.43
N ALA A 173 -23.18 -5.70 11.18
CA ALA A 173 -24.44 -5.03 10.87
C ALA A 173 -25.63 -5.99 10.97
N GLU A 174 -26.54 -5.78 11.92
CA GLU A 174 -27.69 -6.67 12.17
C GLU A 174 -28.94 -6.37 11.31
N ALA A 175 -28.92 -5.34 10.46
CA ALA A 175 -30.09 -4.93 9.68
C ALA A 175 -29.75 -4.37 8.29
N SER A 176 -28.74 -4.93 7.63
CA SER A 176 -28.31 -4.46 6.30
C SER A 176 -27.90 -2.96 6.28
N THR A 177 -27.59 -2.39 7.44
CA THR A 177 -27.28 -0.98 7.63
C THR A 177 -26.12 -0.87 8.61
N ILE A 178 -25.05 -0.21 8.17
CA ILE A 178 -23.91 0.16 9.01
C ILE A 178 -24.19 1.57 9.52
N ASP A 179 -24.57 1.65 10.80
CA ASP A 179 -24.81 2.92 11.50
C ASP A 179 -23.76 3.18 12.60
N VAL A 180 -23.76 4.39 13.15
CA VAL A 180 -22.80 4.84 14.16
C VAL A 180 -22.77 3.95 15.40
N ASP A 181 -23.88 3.29 15.72
CA ASP A 181 -24.02 2.38 16.86
C ASP A 181 -23.17 1.09 16.74
N VAL A 182 -22.70 0.76 15.54
CA VAL A 182 -21.75 -0.35 15.34
C VAL A 182 -20.33 0.01 15.82
N LEU A 183 -19.97 1.30 15.86
CA LEU A 183 -18.60 1.70 16.21
C LEU A 183 -18.15 1.33 17.63
N PRO A 184 -18.97 1.49 18.70
CA PRO A 184 -18.59 1.03 20.03
C PRO A 184 -18.25 -0.47 20.08
N ALA A 185 -19.05 -1.31 19.40
CA ALA A 185 -18.80 -2.74 19.31
C ALA A 185 -17.52 -3.05 18.53
N LEU A 186 -17.32 -2.36 17.39
CA LEU A 186 -16.11 -2.46 16.56
C LEU A 186 -14.83 -2.13 17.34
N LEU A 187 -14.85 -1.01 18.07
CA LEU A 187 -13.70 -0.53 18.86
C LEU A 187 -13.43 -1.43 20.07
N ALA A 188 -14.48 -1.89 20.76
CA ALA A 188 -14.35 -2.84 21.87
C ALA A 188 -13.80 -4.19 21.41
N ASP A 189 -14.27 -4.69 20.26
CA ASP A 189 -13.80 -5.94 19.71
C ASP A 189 -12.34 -5.89 19.27
N ARG A 190 -11.93 -4.79 18.62
CA ARG A 190 -10.52 -4.57 18.28
C ARG A 190 -9.63 -4.51 19.52
N ARG A 191 -10.02 -3.83 20.60
CA ARG A 191 -9.25 -3.82 21.86
C ARG A 191 -9.06 -5.24 22.39
N ARG A 192 -10.12 -6.05 22.43
CA ARG A 192 -10.02 -7.46 22.86
C ARG A 192 -9.11 -8.30 21.94
N ARG A 193 -9.15 -8.10 20.62
CA ARG A 193 -8.25 -8.80 19.68
C ARG A 193 -6.79 -8.34 19.83
N PHE A 194 -6.54 -7.06 20.11
CA PHE A 194 -5.20 -6.53 20.38
C PHE A 194 -4.63 -7.07 21.69
N ASP A 195 -5.43 -7.14 22.76
CA ASP A 195 -5.00 -7.73 24.03
C ASP A 195 -4.69 -9.24 23.87
N LYS A 196 -5.49 -9.97 23.09
CA LYS A 196 -5.20 -11.38 22.76
C LYS A 196 -4.00 -11.56 21.80
N GLY A 197 -3.71 -10.57 20.97
CA GLY A 197 -2.58 -10.59 20.04
C GLY A 197 -1.23 -10.29 20.70
N GLY A 198 -1.23 -9.70 21.91
CA GLY A 198 -0.02 -9.49 22.71
C GLY A 198 0.49 -10.76 23.40
N ASP A 199 -0.42 -11.65 23.81
CA ASP A 199 -0.08 -12.89 24.52
C ASP A 199 0.20 -14.09 23.58
N ALA A 200 -0.07 -13.96 22.28
CA ALA A 200 0.09 -15.06 21.31
C ALA A 200 1.49 -15.13 20.65
N PHE A 201 2.46 -14.32 21.08
CA PHE A 201 3.81 -14.26 20.48
C PHE A 201 4.92 -14.96 21.31
N TYR A 202 4.57 -15.73 22.35
CA TYR A 202 5.56 -16.44 23.16
C TYR A 202 5.44 -17.97 23.26
N ASP A 203 4.52 -18.62 22.55
CA ASP A 203 4.48 -20.10 22.52
C ASP A 203 4.22 -20.64 21.11
N GLN A 204 5.31 -20.80 20.35
CA GLN A 204 5.62 -21.99 19.53
C GLN A 204 7.05 -21.94 18.97
#